data_AF-K8FHX4-F1
#
_entry.id   AF-K8FHX4-F1
#
_cell.length_a   1.000
_cell.length_b   1.000
_cell.length_c   1.000
_cell.angle_alpha   90.00
_cell.angle_beta   90.00
_cell.angle_gamma   90.00
#
_symmetry.space_group_name_H-M   'P 1'
#
loop_
_entity.id
_entity.type
_entity.pdbx_description
1 polymer ?
#
loop_
_entity_poly.entity_id
_entity_poly.type
_entity_poly.pdbx_seq_one_letter_code
_entity_poly.pdbx_strand_id
1 'polypeptide(L)'
;MKQGKLFWFLDEHVTMMTKSRGVIDAASGDCVSVRGAEETTGDANSFEIVTRNGGVMYFICPSRQEKEQWINRIGRAIVIGRRHNN
;
A
#
# COMPACT_ATOMS: atom_id res chain seq x y z
N MET A 1 -5.08 4.42 -5.08
CA MET A 1 -5.01 5.22 -3.82
C MET A 1 -5.75 6.52 -3.97
N LYS A 2 -6.44 6.95 -2.92
CA LYS A 2 -7.12 8.25 -2.85
C LYS A 2 -6.93 8.81 -1.43
N GLN A 3 -6.48 10.05 -1.31
CA GLN A 3 -6.27 10.73 -0.01
C GLN A 3 -5.44 9.91 1.00
N GLY A 4 -4.34 9.32 0.54
CA GLY A 4 -3.47 8.50 1.41
C GLY A 4 -4.02 7.12 1.78
N LYS A 5 -5.25 6.78 1.36
CA LYS A 5 -5.85 5.46 1.56
C LYS A 5 -5.59 4.54 0.37
N LEU A 6 -5.11 3.34 0.67
CA LEU A 6 -5.00 2.22 -0.25
C LEU A 6 -6.29 1.41 -0.16
N PHE A 7 -6.94 1.19 -1.30
CA PHE A 7 -8.12 0.35 -1.43
C PHE A 7 -7.76 -0.80 -2.36
N TRP A 8 -8.20 -2.01 -2.03
CA TRP A 8 -8.14 -3.14 -2.94
C TRP A 8 -9.53 -3.72 -3.17
N PHE A 9 -9.72 -4.28 -4.35
CA PHE A 9 -10.98 -4.76 -4.86
C PHE A 9 -10.79 -6.17 -5.40
N LEU A 10 -11.88 -6.94 -5.51
CA LEU A 10 -11.84 -8.24 -6.17
C LEU A 10 -11.81 -8.07 -7.69
N ASP A 11 -12.66 -7.18 -8.18
CA ASP A 11 -12.90 -7.01 -9.61
C ASP A 11 -11.91 -6.00 -10.20
N GLU A 12 -11.56 -6.23 -11.46
CA GLU A 12 -10.73 -5.33 -12.26
C GLU A 12 -11.48 -4.04 -12.61
N HIS A 13 -12.79 -4.15 -12.88
CA HIS A 13 -13.66 -3.03 -13.24
C HIS A 13 -14.29 -2.41 -11.99
N VAL A 14 -13.61 -1.41 -11.43
CA VAL A 14 -14.03 -0.73 -10.20
C VAL A 14 -14.76 0.58 -10.49
N THR A 15 -15.89 0.79 -9.81
CA THR A 15 -16.68 2.03 -9.83
C THR A 15 -16.73 2.65 -8.44
N MET A 16 -17.32 3.84 -8.31
CA MET A 16 -17.55 4.44 -6.98
C MET A 16 -18.48 3.62 -6.08
N MET A 17 -19.31 2.74 -6.66
CA MET A 17 -20.22 1.86 -5.93
C MET A 17 -19.61 0.51 -5.57
N THR A 18 -18.43 0.18 -6.11
CA THR A 18 -17.79 -1.11 -5.87
C THR A 18 -17.32 -1.20 -4.43
N LYS A 19 -17.71 -2.27 -3.73
CA LYS A 19 -17.28 -2.52 -2.36
C LYS A 19 -15.81 -2.91 -2.34
N SER A 20 -14.99 -2.13 -1.61
CA SER A 20 -13.60 -2.49 -1.34
C SER A 20 -13.52 -3.75 -0.49
N ARG A 21 -12.57 -4.64 -0.79
CA ARG A 21 -12.22 -5.78 0.07
C ARG A 21 -11.54 -5.35 1.36
N GLY A 22 -10.85 -4.23 1.31
CA GLY A 22 -10.35 -3.57 2.51
C GLY A 22 -9.65 -2.27 2.18
N VAL A 23 -9.23 -1.60 3.24
CA VAL A 23 -8.61 -0.29 3.20
C VAL A 23 -7.42 -0.28 4.16
N ILE A 24 -6.29 0.27 3.71
CA ILE A 24 -5.18 0.67 4.59
C ILE A 24 -5.08 2.19 4.53
N ASP A 25 -5.24 2.85 5.67
CA ASP A 25 -5.09 4.30 5.76
C ASP A 25 -3.64 4.66 6.11
N ALA A 26 -2.82 4.86 5.08
CA ALA A 26 -1.41 5.18 5.27
C ALA A 26 -1.21 6.58 5.88
N ALA A 27 -2.16 7.50 5.72
CA ALA A 27 -2.05 8.86 6.25
C ALA A 27 -2.44 8.97 7.73
N SER A 28 -3.36 8.13 8.23
CA SER A 28 -3.69 8.09 9.68
C SER A 28 -2.70 7.25 10.52
N GLY A 29 -1.72 6.64 9.84
CA GLY A 29 -0.66 5.85 10.44
C GLY A 29 -0.99 4.38 10.66
N ASP A 30 -2.03 3.85 9.99
CA ASP A 30 -2.27 2.40 9.94
C ASP A 30 -1.16 1.68 9.21
N CYS A 31 -0.49 2.34 8.25
CA CYS A 31 0.71 1.84 7.59
C CYS A 31 1.97 2.27 8.36
N VAL A 32 2.70 1.28 8.89
CA VAL A 32 3.95 1.50 9.65
C VAL A 32 5.14 1.61 8.71
N SER A 33 5.24 0.70 7.74
CA SER A 33 6.32 0.66 6.76
C SER A 33 5.88 0.08 5.43
N VAL A 34 6.58 0.49 4.37
CA VAL A 34 6.51 -0.09 3.02
C VAL A 34 7.92 -0.30 2.49
N ARG A 35 8.24 -1.50 1.99
CA ARG A 35 9.57 -1.85 1.47
C ARG A 35 9.51 -3.01 0.47
N GLY A 36 10.60 -3.28 -0.24
CA GLY A 36 10.71 -4.46 -1.10
C GLY A 36 10.52 -5.77 -0.33
N ALA A 37 10.02 -6.80 -1.01
CA ALA A 37 9.75 -8.12 -0.45
C ALA A 37 10.27 -9.27 -1.32
N GLU A 38 11.34 -8.99 -2.09
CA GLU A 38 11.89 -9.89 -3.10
C GLU A 38 12.35 -11.22 -2.50
N GLU A 39 13.04 -11.15 -1.37
CA GLU A 39 13.56 -12.32 -0.67
C GLU A 39 12.42 -13.18 -0.09
N THR A 40 11.35 -12.54 0.38
CA THR A 40 10.22 -13.24 1.01
C THR A 40 9.30 -13.90 -0.01
N THR A 41 9.07 -13.24 -1.15
CA THR A 41 8.12 -13.71 -2.17
C THR A 41 8.78 -14.49 -3.29
N GLY A 42 10.10 -14.35 -3.48
CA GLY A 42 10.82 -14.83 -4.64
C GLY A 42 10.58 -14.02 -5.92
N ASP A 43 9.85 -12.90 -5.84
CA ASP A 43 9.51 -12.05 -6.99
C ASP A 43 10.15 -10.65 -6.87
N ALA A 44 10.95 -10.28 -7.87
CA ALA A 44 11.66 -9.00 -7.90
C ALA A 44 10.74 -7.76 -7.94
N ASN A 45 9.51 -7.94 -8.41
CA ASN A 45 8.49 -6.90 -8.56
C ASN A 45 7.56 -6.83 -7.34
N SER A 46 7.96 -7.42 -6.22
CA SER A 46 7.16 -7.44 -4.99
C SER A 46 7.53 -6.36 -3.99
N PHE A 47 6.56 -5.99 -3.16
CA PHE A 47 6.75 -5.15 -1.98
C PHE A 47 5.82 -5.61 -0.85
N GLU A 48 6.17 -5.22 0.38
CA GLU A 48 5.35 -5.46 1.57
C GLU A 48 4.86 -4.17 2.21
N ILE A 49 3.71 -4.27 2.86
CA ILE A 49 3.15 -3.27 3.78
C ILE A 49 3.01 -3.92 5.16
N VAL A 50 3.56 -3.25 6.18
CA VAL A 50 3.33 -3.61 7.58
C VAL A 50 2.33 -2.63 8.18
N THR A 51 1.29 -3.18 8.78
CA THR A 51 0.21 -2.42 9.41
C THR A 51 0.42 -2.29 10.93
N ARG A 52 -0.21 -1.30 11.55
CA ARG A 52 -0.05 -0.98 12.99
C ARG A 52 -0.43 -2.15 13.91
N ASN A 53 -1.38 -2.98 13.52
CA ASN A 53 -1.78 -4.17 14.27
C ASN A 53 -0.88 -5.40 14.00
N GLY A 54 0.26 -5.21 13.33
CA GLY A 54 1.21 -6.28 13.03
C GLY A 54 0.87 -7.11 11.79
N GLY A 55 -0.20 -6.78 11.07
CA GLY A 55 -0.51 -7.44 9.80
C GLY A 55 0.53 -7.11 8.73
N VAL A 56 1.03 -8.14 8.04
CA VAL A 56 1.95 -7.98 6.91
C VAL A 56 1.23 -8.42 5.64
N MET A 57 1.28 -7.58 4.61
CA MET A 57 0.69 -7.86 3.30
C MET A 57 1.77 -7.78 2.23
N TYR A 58 1.75 -8.74 1.31
CA TYR A 58 2.65 -8.81 0.16
C TYR A 58 1.89 -8.50 -1.13
N PHE A 59 2.50 -7.68 -1.98
CA PHE A 59 1.94 -7.28 -3.26
C PHE A 59 2.98 -7.56 -4.35
N ILE A 60 2.53 -8.13 -5.48
CA ILE A 60 3.35 -8.37 -6.66
C ILE A 60 2.85 -7.43 -7.75
N CYS A 61 3.76 -6.67 -8.35
CA CYS A 61 3.44 -5.75 -9.44
C CYS A 61 3.75 -6.37 -10.81
N PRO A 62 3.07 -5.90 -11.87
CA PRO A 62 3.41 -6.23 -13.26
C PRO A 62 4.85 -5.89 -13.65
N SER A 63 5.46 -4.87 -13.02
CA SER A 63 6.82 -4.47 -13.30
C SER A 63 7.54 -3.86 -12.09
N ARG A 64 8.86 -3.84 -12.15
CA ARG A 64 9.72 -3.17 -11.16
C ARG A 64 9.42 -1.67 -11.08
N GLN A 65 9.13 -1.03 -12.21
CA GLN A 65 8.78 0.40 -12.23
C GLN A 65 7.50 0.66 -11.44
N GLU A 66 6.47 -0.16 -11.63
CA GLU A 66 5.22 -0.02 -10.88
C GLU A 66 5.42 -0.26 -9.39
N LYS A 67 6.20 -1.28 -9.02
CA LYS A 67 6.59 -1.50 -7.61
C LYS A 67 7.21 -0.26 -7.00
N GLU A 68 8.23 0.34 -7.62
CA GLU A 68 8.88 1.54 -7.09
C GLU A 68 7.91 2.72 -6.99
N GLN A 69 7.02 2.89 -7.98
CA GLN A 69 5.97 3.91 -7.92
C GLN A 69 5.02 3.69 -6.73
N TRP A 70 4.62 2.45 -6.46
CA TRP A 70 3.79 2.10 -5.31
C TRP A 70 4.48 2.37 -3.99
N ILE A 71 5.71 1.87 -3.79
CA ILE A 71 6.51 2.11 -2.58
C ILE A 71 6.65 3.61 -2.33
N ASN A 72 7.03 4.37 -3.37
CA ASN A 72 7.25 5.80 -3.27
C ASN A 72 5.96 6.58 -2.94
N ARG A 73 4.82 6.21 -3.56
CA ARG A 73 3.54 6.88 -3.32
C ARG A 73 2.99 6.59 -1.92
N ILE A 74 3.12 5.36 -1.43
CA ILE A 74 2.73 4.98 -0.06
C ILE A 74 3.65 5.63 0.96
N GLY A 75 4.98 5.59 0.74
CA GLY A 75 5.96 6.21 1.63
C GLY A 75 5.71 7.71 1.83
N ARG A 76 5.38 8.44 0.75
CA ARG A 76 4.96 9.85 0.85
C ARG A 76 3.68 10.04 1.67
N ALA A 77 2.69 9.16 1.50
CA ALA A 77 1.42 9.26 2.24
C ALA A 77 1.64 9.11 3.76
N ILE A 78 2.51 8.18 4.17
CA ILE A 78 2.89 8.00 5.59
C ILE A 78 3.52 9.27 6.15
N VAL A 79 4.47 9.87 5.41
CA VAL A 79 5.17 11.10 5.85
C VAL A 79 4.22 12.29 5.95
N ILE A 80 3.37 12.49 4.95
CA ILE A 80 2.38 13.59 4.94
C ILE A 80 1.41 13.43 6.11
N GLY A 81 0.91 12.20 6.31
CA GLY A 81 0.01 11.88 7.42
C GLY A 81 0.58 12.23 8.79
N ARG A 82 1.84 11.87 9.04
CA ARG A 82 2.53 12.20 10.30
C ARG A 82 2.67 13.70 10.54
N ARG A 83 2.82 14.52 9.48
CA ARG A 83 2.92 15.98 9.62
C ARG A 83 1.61 16.65 10.01
N HIS A 84 0.47 16.05 9.66
CA HIS A 84 -0.84 16.60 9.99
C HIS A 84 -1.32 16.23 11.40
N ASN A 85 -0.74 15.20 12.01
CA ASN A 85 -1.14 14.70 13.33
C ASN A 85 -0.22 15.19 14.47
N ASN A 86 0.83 15.96 14.16
CA ASN A 86 1.69 16.66 15.12
C ASN A 86 1.30 18.13 15.20
#